data_AF-A0A7K1CV88-F1
#
_entry.id   AF-A0A7K1CV88-F1
#
_cell.length_a   1.000
_cell.length_b   1.000
_cell.length_c   1.000
_cell.angle_alpha   90.00
_cell.angle_beta   90.00
_cell.angle_gamma   90.00
#
_symmetry.space_group_name_H-M   'P 1'
#
loop_
_entity.id
_entity.type
_entity.pdbx_description
1 polymer ?
#
loop_
_entity_poly.entity_id
_entity_poly.type
_entity_poly.pdbx_seq_one_letter_code
_entity_poly.pdbx_strand_id
1 'polypeptide(L)'
;MNQLNMRELFVQKESRERQKLKYYNQILERVHNKIRATSKMDVDNMYCYYLVPEFVLALPSYNQAELTTFIVTSLEKNGFKVMVTPPNLIFITWFHFSEEYELTRRLIEDEIRSREEERIQREKDAEAAEIDVGAVEKNKGAYIKKVTDYSPRAGLVYSSDALERLQEKMNSLKTME
;
A
#
# COMPACT_ATOMS: atom_id res chain seq x y z
N MET A 1 16.90 61.06 27.31
CA MET A 1 15.66 61.19 26.52
C MET A 1 15.33 59.83 25.92
N ASN A 2 14.34 59.12 26.47
CA ASN A 2 13.87 57.86 25.88
C ASN A 2 12.81 58.20 24.84
N GLN A 3 13.22 58.37 23.59
CA GLN A 3 12.30 58.49 22.46
C GLN A 3 12.05 57.11 21.87
N LEU A 4 10.79 56.67 21.91
CA LEU A 4 10.38 55.38 21.36
C LEU A 4 10.32 55.48 19.83
N ASN A 5 11.02 54.59 19.13
CA ASN A 5 11.02 54.57 17.68
C ASN A 5 9.74 53.89 17.14
N MET A 6 8.91 54.67 16.45
CA MET A 6 7.65 54.18 15.88
C MET A 6 7.85 52.99 14.91
N ARG A 7 8.98 52.94 14.19
CA ARG A 7 9.27 51.88 13.21
C ARG A 7 9.51 50.53 13.90
N GLU A 8 10.13 50.53 15.07
CA GLU A 8 10.40 49.30 15.83
C GLU A 8 9.10 48.61 16.28
N LEU A 9 8.08 49.39 16.62
CA LEU A 9 6.75 48.87 16.94
C LEU A 9 6.11 48.15 15.74
N PHE A 10 6.25 48.70 14.54
CA PHE A 10 5.76 48.08 13.31
C PHE A 10 6.53 46.80 12.97
N VAL A 11 7.85 46.77 13.13
CA VAL A 11 8.69 45.58 12.88
C VAL A 11 8.28 44.44 13.80
N GLN A 12 8.01 44.71 15.08
CA GLN A 12 7.53 43.68 16.00
C GLN A 12 6.16 43.15 15.61
N LYS A 13 5.24 44.02 15.18
CA LYS A 13 3.90 43.61 14.70
C LYS A 13 4.00 42.73 13.45
N GLU A 14 4.79 43.14 12.46
CA GLU A 14 4.99 42.37 11.22
C GLU A 14 5.61 41.01 11.50
N SER A 15 6.62 40.96 12.38
CA SER A 15 7.26 39.70 12.79
C SER A 15 6.26 38.72 13.40
N ARG A 16 5.35 39.20 14.25
CA ARG A 16 4.28 38.38 14.86
C ARG A 16 3.30 37.84 13.81
N GLU A 17 2.85 38.68 12.88
CA GLU A 17 1.95 38.26 11.79
C GLU A 17 2.63 37.22 10.88
N ARG A 18 3.90 37.43 10.54
CA ARG A 18 4.67 36.48 9.73
C ARG A 18 4.87 35.14 10.43
N GLN A 19 5.12 35.15 11.74
CA GLN A 19 5.19 33.94 12.54
C GLN A 19 3.84 33.22 12.54
N LYS A 20 2.74 33.92 12.81
CA LYS A 20 1.37 33.37 12.76
C LYS A 20 1.07 32.66 11.45
N LEU A 21 1.38 33.29 10.31
CA LEU A 21 1.22 32.68 8.98
C LEU A 21 2.05 31.41 8.81
N LYS A 22 3.31 31.40 9.27
CA LYS A 22 4.15 30.18 9.22
C LYS A 22 3.50 29.03 9.99
N TYR A 23 2.96 29.29 11.16
CA TYR A 23 2.30 28.27 11.97
C TYR A 23 1.01 27.77 11.34
N TYR A 24 0.20 28.66 10.75
CA TYR A 24 -1.01 28.28 10.05
C TYR A 24 -0.69 27.32 8.90
N ASN A 25 0.36 27.60 8.15
CA ASN A 25 0.85 26.72 7.08
C ASN A 25 1.36 25.37 7.61
N GLN A 26 2.06 25.33 8.74
CA GLN A 26 2.52 24.07 9.35
C GLN A 26 1.35 23.18 9.78
N ILE A 27 0.28 23.76 10.34
CA ILE A 27 -0.90 22.98 10.74
C ILE A 27 -1.65 22.50 9.49
N LEU A 28 -1.78 23.36 8.47
CA LEU A 28 -2.37 22.97 7.19
C LEU A 28 -1.62 21.80 6.54
N GLU A 29 -0.29 21.81 6.58
CA GLU A 29 0.54 20.71 6.09
C GLU A 29 0.27 19.40 6.86
N ARG A 30 0.11 19.47 8.18
CA ARG A 30 -0.28 18.29 8.99
C ARG A 30 -1.64 17.74 8.59
N VAL A 31 -2.62 18.61 8.30
CA VAL A 31 -3.94 18.21 7.80
C VAL A 31 -3.81 17.51 6.45
N HIS A 32 -3.04 18.06 5.52
CA HIS A 32 -2.79 17.42 4.22
C HIS A 32 -2.06 16.08 4.34
N ASN A 33 -1.12 15.96 5.27
CA ASN A 33 -0.45 14.69 5.54
C ASN A 33 -1.40 13.65 6.13
N LYS A 34 -2.29 14.06 7.04
CA LYS A 34 -3.36 13.22 7.58
C LYS A 34 -4.27 12.72 6.46
N ILE A 35 -4.75 13.61 5.59
CA ILE A 35 -5.58 13.26 4.42
C ILE A 35 -4.87 12.24 3.54
N ARG A 36 -3.60 12.49 3.17
CA ARG A 36 -2.80 11.57 2.34
C ARG A 36 -2.58 10.22 3.01
N ALA A 37 -2.38 10.19 4.32
CA ALA A 37 -2.21 8.95 5.06
C ALA A 37 -3.51 8.14 5.11
N THR A 38 -4.64 8.79 5.42
CA THR A 38 -5.96 8.13 5.46
C THR A 38 -6.34 7.57 4.09
N SER A 39 -6.15 8.34 3.02
CA SER A 39 -6.44 7.90 1.64
C SER A 39 -5.61 6.68 1.21
N LYS A 40 -4.43 6.46 1.81
CA LYS A 40 -3.61 5.26 1.53
C LYS A 40 -4.01 4.07 2.38
N MET A 41 -4.51 4.33 3.59
CA MET A 41 -4.87 3.28 4.55
C MET A 41 -6.23 2.69 4.24
N ASP A 42 -7.23 3.53 3.98
CA ASP A 42 -8.59 3.11 3.67
C ASP A 42 -8.98 3.62 2.28
N VAL A 43 -9.01 2.72 1.30
CA VAL A 43 -9.39 3.04 -0.08
C VAL A 43 -10.90 3.29 -0.20
N ASP A 44 -11.69 2.61 0.61
CA ASP A 44 -13.16 2.71 0.59
C ASP A 44 -13.69 3.95 1.33
N ASN A 45 -12.98 4.40 2.37
CA ASN A 45 -13.41 5.53 3.20
C ASN A 45 -12.74 6.84 2.76
N MET A 46 -13.45 7.62 1.94
CA MET A 46 -12.98 8.93 1.43
C MET A 46 -13.27 10.11 2.38
N TYR A 47 -12.98 9.94 3.67
CA TYR A 47 -13.17 10.98 4.68
C TYR A 47 -12.12 10.91 5.79
N CYS A 48 -11.94 12.01 6.51
CA CYS A 48 -11.04 12.09 7.65
C CYS A 48 -11.55 13.10 8.67
N TYR A 49 -11.31 12.80 9.95
CA TYR A 49 -11.48 13.74 11.04
C TYR A 49 -10.13 14.32 11.46
N TYR A 50 -10.11 15.63 11.69
CA TYR A 50 -8.95 16.32 12.22
C TYR A 50 -9.34 17.17 13.43
N LEU A 51 -8.71 16.90 14.57
CA LEU A 51 -8.87 17.73 15.76
C LEU A 51 -7.88 18.88 15.69
N VAL A 52 -8.40 20.11 15.67
CA VAL A 52 -7.58 21.31 15.68
C VAL A 52 -6.98 21.49 17.07
N PRO A 53 -5.65 21.60 17.22
CA PRO A 53 -5.03 21.87 18.51
C PRO A 53 -5.55 23.17 19.12
N GLU A 54 -5.86 23.13 20.42
CA GLU A 54 -6.31 24.29 21.19
C GLU A 54 -5.17 25.20 21.61
N PHE A 55 -4.00 24.61 21.90
CA PHE A 55 -2.80 25.34 22.25
C PHE A 55 -1.60 24.84 21.46
N VAL A 56 -0.72 25.76 21.11
CA VAL A 56 0.58 25.47 20.51
C VAL A 56 1.64 26.13 21.38
N LEU A 57 2.56 25.32 21.90
CA LEU A 57 3.70 25.84 22.67
C LEU A 57 4.49 26.83 21.80
N ALA A 58 4.89 27.95 22.39
CA ALA A 58 5.63 29.05 21.76
C ALA A 58 4.83 30.10 20.93
N LEU A 59 3.48 30.12 20.98
CA LEU A 59 2.71 31.29 20.53
C LEU A 59 2.02 32.02 21.68
N PRO A 60 2.17 33.37 21.78
CA PRO A 60 1.55 34.16 22.83
C PRO A 60 0.07 34.54 22.58
N SER A 61 -0.44 34.39 21.35
CA SER A 61 -1.87 34.64 21.05
C SER A 61 -2.31 33.83 19.83
N TYR A 62 -2.89 32.67 20.10
CA TYR A 62 -3.46 31.80 19.09
C TYR A 62 -4.98 31.97 19.09
N ASN A 63 -5.54 32.46 17.98
CA ASN A 63 -6.98 32.50 17.78
C ASN A 63 -7.40 31.25 17.00
N GLN A 64 -7.98 30.29 17.71
CA GLN A 64 -8.43 29.04 17.12
C GLN A 64 -9.49 29.22 16.03
N ALA A 65 -10.41 30.18 16.20
CA ALA A 65 -11.44 30.45 15.20
C ALA A 65 -10.81 30.89 13.88
N GLU A 66 -9.81 31.77 13.93
CA GLU A 66 -9.10 32.22 12.73
C GLU A 66 -8.30 31.11 12.05
N LEU A 67 -7.65 30.22 12.82
CA LEU A 67 -6.98 29.06 12.23
C LEU A 67 -8.00 28.14 11.55
N THR A 68 -9.11 27.81 12.22
CA THR A 68 -10.14 26.94 11.67
C THR A 68 -10.69 27.52 10.36
N THR A 69 -11.02 28.81 10.32
CA THR A 69 -11.43 29.48 9.08
C THR A 69 -10.35 29.41 8.01
N PHE A 70 -9.08 29.65 8.36
CA PHE A 70 -7.98 29.54 7.40
C PHE A 70 -7.87 28.14 6.79
N ILE A 71 -7.95 27.08 7.62
CA ILE A 71 -7.89 25.69 7.16
C ILE A 71 -9.09 25.37 6.26
N VAL A 72 -10.30 25.74 6.67
CA VAL A 72 -11.54 25.50 5.91
C VAL A 72 -11.44 26.15 4.53
N THR A 73 -11.15 27.46 4.46
CA THR A 73 -11.02 28.18 3.19
C THR A 73 -9.89 27.62 2.31
N SER A 74 -8.80 27.13 2.91
CA SER A 74 -7.69 26.54 2.15
C SER A 74 -8.06 25.17 1.58
N LEU A 75 -8.81 24.36 2.32
CA LEU A 75 -9.27 23.05 1.88
C LEU A 75 -10.38 23.16 0.83
N GLU A 76 -11.31 24.09 1.00
CA GLU A 76 -12.38 24.37 0.02
C GLU A 76 -11.81 24.81 -1.33
N LYS A 77 -10.75 25.63 -1.34
CA LYS A 77 -10.02 26.02 -2.57
C LYS A 77 -9.42 24.82 -3.30
N ASN A 78 -9.06 23.77 -2.58
CA ASN A 78 -8.53 22.53 -3.16
C ASN A 78 -9.65 21.57 -3.61
N GLY A 79 -10.92 21.94 -3.43
CA GLY A 79 -12.08 21.12 -3.79
C GLY A 79 -12.55 20.15 -2.70
N PHE A 80 -11.95 20.17 -1.50
CA PHE A 80 -12.44 19.33 -0.40
C PHE A 80 -13.74 19.88 0.17
N LYS A 81 -14.66 18.97 0.52
CA LYS A 81 -15.86 19.34 1.28
C LYS A 81 -15.53 19.26 2.77
N VAL A 82 -15.69 20.38 3.47
CA VAL A 82 -15.30 20.52 4.88
C VAL A 82 -16.52 20.91 5.71
N MET A 83 -16.68 20.28 6.87
CA MET A 83 -17.69 20.62 7.86
C MET A 83 -17.02 20.78 9.23
N VAL A 84 -17.34 21.87 9.91
CA VAL A 84 -16.82 22.12 11.26
C VAL A 84 -17.84 21.61 12.27
N THR A 85 -17.40 20.74 13.17
CA THR A 85 -18.19 20.19 14.27
C THR A 85 -17.60 20.69 15.60
N PRO A 86 -18.38 21.37 16.46
CA PRO A 86 -17.90 21.80 17.77
C PRO A 86 -17.49 20.62 18.67
N PRO A 87 -16.49 20.78 19.57
CA PRO A 87 -15.78 22.03 19.87
C PRO A 87 -14.73 22.41 18.81
N ASN A 88 -13.90 21.47 18.34
CA ASN A 88 -12.70 21.75 17.53
C ASN A 88 -12.43 20.70 16.44
N LEU A 89 -13.48 20.01 16.00
CA LEU A 89 -13.39 18.90 15.07
C LEU A 89 -13.69 19.40 13.66
N ILE A 90 -12.80 19.07 12.73
CA ILE A 90 -13.01 19.31 11.30
C ILE A 90 -13.26 17.96 10.65
N PHE A 91 -14.42 17.81 10.02
CA PHE A 91 -14.74 16.72 9.12
C PHE A 91 -14.38 17.12 7.70
N ILE A 92 -13.57 16.29 7.05
CA ILE A 92 -13.06 16.52 5.69
C ILE A 92 -13.46 15.32 4.85
N THR A 93 -14.07 15.54 3.69
CA THR A 93 -14.41 14.48 2.74
C THR A 93 -14.12 14.87 1.30
N TRP A 94 -13.69 13.88 0.51
CA TRP A 94 -13.46 13.97 -0.93
C TRP A 94 -14.26 12.91 -1.69
N PHE A 95 -15.37 12.45 -1.11
CA PHE A 95 -16.23 11.42 -1.71
C PHE A 95 -16.81 11.77 -3.08
N HIS A 96 -16.89 13.05 -3.44
CA HIS A 96 -17.40 13.47 -4.74
C HIS A 96 -16.54 13.02 -5.93
N PHE A 97 -15.30 12.57 -5.69
CA PHE A 97 -14.45 11.93 -6.71
C PHE A 97 -14.69 10.41 -6.84
N SER A 98 -15.57 9.82 -6.04
CA SER A 98 -15.79 8.36 -6.03
C SER A 98 -16.35 7.81 -7.35
N GLU A 99 -17.22 8.55 -8.05
CA GLU A 99 -17.88 8.07 -9.27
C GLU A 99 -16.87 7.76 -10.39
N GLU A 100 -15.87 8.62 -10.59
CA GLU A 100 -14.80 8.42 -11.58
C GLU A 100 -13.88 7.26 -11.20
N TYR A 101 -13.61 7.12 -9.89
CA TYR A 101 -12.83 6.00 -9.36
C TYR A 101 -13.54 4.66 -9.56
N GLU A 102 -14.85 4.58 -9.29
CA GLU A 102 -15.61 3.34 -9.47
C GLU A 102 -15.61 2.85 -10.93
N LEU A 103 -15.75 3.76 -11.89
CA LEU A 103 -15.67 3.43 -13.31
C LEU A 103 -14.30 2.86 -13.67
N THR A 104 -13.24 3.53 -13.21
CA THR A 104 -11.85 3.10 -13.43
C THR A 104 -11.59 1.74 -12.79
N ARG A 105 -12.10 1.53 -11.57
CA ARG A 105 -11.99 0.27 -10.83
C ARG A 105 -12.66 -0.88 -11.59
N ARG A 106 -13.87 -0.67 -12.12
CA ARG A 106 -14.58 -1.69 -12.93
C ARG A 106 -13.80 -2.05 -14.20
N LEU A 107 -13.26 -1.06 -14.91
CA LEU A 107 -12.45 -1.31 -16.12
C LEU A 107 -11.21 -2.16 -15.81
N ILE A 108 -10.52 -1.87 -14.70
CA ILE A 108 -9.36 -2.65 -14.25
C ILE A 108 -9.79 -4.08 -13.88
N GLU A 109 -10.89 -4.24 -13.15
CA GLU A 109 -11.41 -5.57 -12.78
C GLU A 109 -11.78 -6.41 -14.00
N ASP A 110 -12.40 -5.80 -15.01
CA ASP A 110 -12.74 -6.47 -16.27
C ASP A 110 -11.48 -6.85 -17.08
N GLU A 111 -10.45 -5.99 -17.11
CA GLU A 111 -9.16 -6.30 -17.76
C GLU A 111 -8.41 -7.43 -17.06
N ILE A 112 -8.42 -7.47 -15.72
CA ILE A 112 -7.81 -8.57 -14.96
C ILE A 112 -8.54 -9.88 -15.25
N ARG A 113 -9.89 -9.84 -15.30
CA ARG A 113 -10.71 -11.01 -15.59
C ARG A 113 -10.41 -11.58 -16.97
N SER A 114 -10.41 -10.75 -18.02
CA SER A 114 -10.14 -11.21 -19.38
C SER A 114 -8.75 -11.82 -19.52
N ARG A 115 -7.72 -11.23 -18.90
CA ARG A 115 -6.37 -11.79 -18.90
C ARG A 115 -6.29 -13.13 -18.17
N GLU A 116 -7.01 -13.30 -17.07
CA GLU A 116 -7.02 -14.57 -16.33
C GLU A 116 -7.75 -15.67 -17.12
N GLU A 117 -8.87 -15.33 -17.76
CA GLU A 117 -9.60 -16.24 -18.66
C GLU A 117 -8.71 -16.71 -19.83
N GLU A 118 -7.94 -15.80 -20.44
CA GLU A 118 -6.96 -16.14 -21.48
C GLU A 118 -5.82 -17.04 -20.99
N ARG A 119 -5.40 -16.90 -19.72
CA ARG A 119 -4.37 -17.77 -19.12
C ARG A 119 -4.91 -19.19 -18.91
N ILE A 120 -6.10 -19.30 -18.32
CA ILE A 120 -6.77 -20.59 -18.07
C ILE A 120 -7.03 -21.31 -19.39
N GLN A 121 -7.42 -20.59 -20.45
CA GLN A 121 -7.62 -21.21 -21.76
C GLN A 121 -6.31 -21.75 -22.34
N ARG A 122 -5.21 -20.98 -22.26
CA ARG A 122 -3.88 -21.44 -22.72
C ARG A 122 -3.37 -22.66 -21.96
N GLU A 123 -3.61 -22.73 -20.65
CA GLU A 123 -3.24 -23.90 -19.84
C GLU A 123 -4.06 -25.14 -20.23
N LYS A 124 -5.37 -24.99 -20.46
CA LYS A 124 -6.22 -26.09 -20.96
C LYS A 124 -5.81 -26.56 -22.36
N ASP A 125 -5.47 -25.63 -23.25
CA ASP A 125 -5.04 -25.97 -24.61
C ASP A 125 -3.67 -26.68 -24.60
N ALA A 126 -2.77 -26.32 -23.67
CA ALA A 126 -1.49 -27.00 -23.48
C ALA A 126 -1.64 -28.41 -22.88
N GLU A 127 -2.52 -28.58 -21.89
CA GLU A 127 -2.84 -29.89 -21.30
C GLU A 127 -3.53 -30.81 -22.34
N ALA A 128 -4.42 -30.26 -23.17
CA ALA A 128 -5.03 -31.00 -24.29
C ALA A 128 -3.98 -31.43 -25.34
N ALA A 129 -2.98 -30.59 -25.61
CA ALA A 129 -1.88 -30.93 -26.52
C ALA A 129 -0.95 -32.01 -25.94
N GLU A 130 -0.69 -32.02 -24.63
CA GLU A 130 0.06 -33.11 -23.98
C GLU A 130 -0.69 -34.45 -23.99
N ILE A 131 -2.03 -34.42 -23.91
CA ILE A 131 -2.88 -35.62 -24.04
C ILE A 131 -2.88 -36.17 -25.48
N ASP A 132 -2.76 -35.32 -26.51
CA ASP A 132 -2.75 -35.72 -27.92
C ASP A 132 -1.40 -36.35 -28.37
N VAL A 133 -0.27 -35.96 -27.75
CA VAL A 133 1.03 -36.63 -27.97
C VAL A 133 1.05 -38.06 -27.38
N GLY A 134 0.14 -38.38 -26.44
CA GLY A 134 -0.06 -39.72 -25.91
C GLY A 134 -0.94 -40.64 -26.77
N ALA A 135 -1.53 -40.15 -27.88
CA ALA A 135 -2.52 -40.88 -28.67
C ALA A 135 -1.99 -41.53 -29.96
N VAL A 136 -0.67 -41.57 -30.20
CA VAL A 136 -0.06 -42.32 -31.30
C VAL A 136 0.81 -43.46 -30.76
N GLU A 137 0.17 -44.55 -30.32
CA GLU A 137 0.61 -45.93 -30.59
C GLU A 137 -0.49 -46.92 -30.17
N LYS A 138 -1.44 -47.18 -31.08
CA LYS A 138 -2.19 -48.45 -31.05
C LYS A 138 -1.31 -49.53 -31.65
N ASN A 139 -0.57 -50.28 -30.82
CA ASN A 139 -0.33 -51.69 -31.10
C ASN A 139 0.11 -52.54 -29.89
N LYS A 140 -0.66 -53.63 -29.73
CA LYS A 140 -0.44 -54.88 -28.98
C LYS A 140 -0.69 -54.83 -27.46
N GLY A 141 -1.69 -55.63 -27.08
CA GLY A 141 -2.29 -55.68 -25.74
C GLY A 141 -1.29 -55.86 -24.61
N ALA A 142 -1.51 -55.10 -23.53
CA ALA A 142 -0.72 -55.18 -22.32
C ALA A 142 -1.61 -55.53 -21.13
N TYR A 143 -1.15 -56.53 -20.39
CA TYR A 143 -1.60 -57.01 -19.09
C TYR A 143 -2.06 -55.89 -18.12
N ILE A 144 -3.18 -56.10 -17.44
CA ILE A 144 -3.54 -55.32 -16.24
C ILE A 144 -2.57 -55.76 -15.12
N LYS A 145 -1.69 -54.88 -14.67
CA LYS A 145 -0.83 -55.14 -13.50
C LYS A 145 -1.65 -55.03 -12.21
N LYS A 146 -1.56 -56.07 -11.37
CA LYS A 146 -2.16 -56.07 -10.03
C LYS A 146 -1.36 -55.13 -9.11
N VAL A 147 -2.03 -54.63 -8.06
CA VAL A 147 -1.55 -53.64 -7.06
C VAL A 147 -0.20 -54.01 -6.39
N THR A 148 0.28 -55.24 -6.55
CA THR A 148 1.56 -55.73 -6.04
C THR A 148 2.80 -55.27 -6.82
N ASP A 149 2.65 -54.63 -7.98
CA ASP A 149 3.79 -54.20 -8.83
C ASP A 149 4.19 -52.72 -8.65
N TYR A 150 3.77 -52.06 -7.56
CA TYR A 150 4.24 -50.70 -7.25
C TYR A 150 5.62 -50.76 -6.58
N SER A 151 6.67 -50.48 -7.36
CA SER A 151 7.99 -50.11 -6.84
C SER A 151 8.18 -48.61 -7.06
N PRO A 152 8.37 -47.80 -5.99
CA PRO A 152 8.68 -46.39 -6.17
C PRO A 152 9.95 -46.27 -7.02
N ARG A 153 10.00 -45.31 -7.95
CA ARG A 153 11.18 -45.01 -8.77
C ARG A 153 12.37 -44.66 -7.85
N ALA A 154 13.11 -45.69 -7.42
CA ALA A 154 14.27 -45.64 -6.54
C ALA A 154 15.51 -45.14 -7.28
N GLY A 155 15.37 -44.05 -8.03
CA GLY A 155 16.42 -43.47 -8.85
C GLY A 155 16.88 -42.08 -8.42
N LEU A 156 16.31 -41.50 -7.36
CA LEU A 156 16.68 -40.14 -6.94
C LEU A 156 17.13 -39.98 -5.48
N VAL A 157 17.24 -41.06 -4.70
CA VAL A 157 17.62 -40.94 -3.27
C VAL A 157 18.88 -41.75 -2.91
N TYR A 158 19.27 -42.75 -3.72
CA TYR A 158 20.50 -43.52 -3.50
C TYR A 158 21.18 -43.87 -4.84
N SER A 159 21.89 -42.91 -5.44
CA SER A 159 22.88 -43.25 -6.45
C SER A 159 24.10 -43.87 -5.76
N SER A 160 24.65 -44.95 -6.33
CA SER A 160 25.85 -45.62 -5.81
C SER A 160 27.03 -44.64 -5.65
N ASP A 161 27.16 -43.71 -6.60
CA ASP A 161 28.20 -42.67 -6.61
C ASP A 161 28.06 -41.67 -5.44
N ALA A 162 26.82 -41.32 -5.03
CA ALA A 162 26.60 -40.46 -3.86
C ALA A 162 26.94 -41.17 -2.53
N LEU A 163 26.70 -42.47 -2.46
CA LEU A 163 27.02 -43.31 -1.31
C LEU A 163 28.53 -43.53 -1.16
N GLU A 164 29.25 -43.74 -2.26
CA GLU A 164 30.71 -43.90 -2.27
C GLU A 164 31.43 -42.63 -1.77
N ARG A 165 31.01 -41.46 -2.24
CA ARG A 165 31.56 -40.16 -1.79
C ARG A 165 31.29 -39.88 -0.30
N LEU A 166 30.14 -40.30 0.22
CA LEU A 166 29.83 -40.23 1.64
C LEU A 166 30.74 -41.15 2.46
N GLN A 167 31.00 -42.35 1.95
CA GLN A 167 31.85 -43.34 2.60
C GLN A 167 33.32 -42.92 2.63
N GLU A 168 33.84 -42.35 1.53
CA GLU A 168 35.18 -41.76 1.48
C GLU A 168 35.33 -40.61 2.48
N LYS A 169 34.32 -39.74 2.57
CA LYS A 169 34.32 -38.60 3.49
C LYS A 169 34.22 -39.02 4.96
N MET A 170 33.49 -40.09 5.28
CA MET A 170 33.49 -40.67 6.63
C MET A 170 34.84 -41.29 6.99
N ASN A 171 35.52 -41.93 6.04
CA ASN A 171 36.81 -42.56 6.28
C ASN A 171 37.93 -41.54 6.48
N SER A 172 37.90 -40.41 5.77
CA SER A 172 38.88 -39.33 5.95
C SER A 172 38.75 -38.60 7.29
N LEU A 173 37.54 -38.52 7.85
CA LEU A 173 37.29 -37.95 9.19
C LEU A 173 37.82 -38.85 10.31
N LYS A 174 37.74 -40.17 10.16
CA LYS A 174 38.28 -41.14 11.13
C LYS A 174 39.80 -41.20 11.18
N THR A 175 40.49 -40.69 10.15
CA THR A 175 41.96 -40.63 10.10
C THR A 175 42.54 -39.32 10.65
N MET A 176 41.69 -38.38 11.06
CA MET A 176 42.10 -37.09 11.66
C MET A 176 41.88 -37.02 13.19
N GLU A 177 41.39 -38.09 13.82
CA GLU A 177 41.39 -38.32 15.27
C GLU A 177 42.43 -39.39 15.64
#